data_AF-A0A1C6JEV0-F1
#
_entry.id   AF-A0A1C6JEV0-F1
#
_cell.length_a   1.000
_cell.length_b   1.000
_cell.length_c   1.000
_cell.angle_alpha   90.00
_cell.angle_beta   90.00
_cell.angle_gamma   90.00
#
_symmetry.space_group_name_H-M   'P 1'
#
loop_
_entity.id
_entity.type
_entity.pdbx_description
1 polymer ?
#
loop_
_entity_poly.entity_id
_entity_poly.type
_entity_poly.pdbx_seq_one_letter_code
_entity_poly.pdbx_strand_id
1 'polypeptide(L)'
;MNELFLKIINMSISASWLVLAVLILRFVLKKAPKWINVLLWGIVAIRLICPFSFESTLSLIPSAETIPLNIGMDTTPTINSGISAINNAVNPIISQSNTPMAGASVNLLQITIGIYEYIWIFGMIALALYTAISYWRLCRKVDTAVRYKDNIFQSENVSFPFVLGIIKPRIYLPFKMNGQYLEHVVAHEQAHICRKDHWWKPLGFLLLMIHWFNPLMWLAYVLLCRDIELACDEKVIKELGNEQRGDYTQALVACSINRRMIAACPLAFGEVSVKERVKSVMNYKKPAFWVIIISVIVCVGVAVCFLTNPKQDSYTLRIVVPAGSQEKFVYTDEEVSTIRNSIKIWSGDGLGDTEVILSPVNKTTETRYTATYLTHGMPVEFDAEKDTWFKIGVNMQNSTNEDIIVYVEVENVEVRIVDEINSVIKWFDYTENPSAMDDESTINLPIYPDVTFSYNQAQIIASKPFDTSELTDHTILITGMPIWNAYFADLTGDDYPEICATYTFGSGIIDSRIIIYDYAKGSSYELSDRGYFDFTLRLNEADGYLYVDKTKYNTDELVETGRLVFKNNCIQIEGFSNEAN
;
A
#
# COMPACT_ATOMS: atom_id res chain seq x y z
N MET A 1 10.84 -1.23 -6.65
CA MET A 1 10.20 -1.84 -7.84
C MET A 1 9.38 -3.06 -7.43
N ASN A 2 9.96 -3.97 -6.64
CA ASN A 2 9.27 -5.06 -5.92
C ASN A 2 7.94 -4.64 -5.26
N GLU A 3 7.91 -3.51 -4.55
CA GLU A 3 6.69 -3.01 -3.90
C GLU A 3 5.53 -2.76 -4.89
N LEU A 4 5.83 -2.23 -6.08
CA LEU A 4 4.81 -1.99 -7.10
C LEU A 4 4.24 -3.31 -7.63
N PHE A 5 5.10 -4.31 -7.83
CA PHE A 5 4.66 -5.65 -8.23
C PHE A 5 3.77 -6.30 -7.15
N LEU A 6 4.19 -6.26 -5.88
CA LEU A 6 3.40 -6.78 -4.75
C LEU A 6 2.07 -6.04 -4.58
N LYS A 7 2.06 -4.71 -4.77
CA LYS A 7 0.84 -3.91 -4.77
C LYS A 7 -0.12 -4.35 -5.88
N ILE A 8 0.38 -4.58 -7.09
CA ILE A 8 -0.43 -5.08 -8.22
C ILE A 8 -0.96 -6.50 -7.94
N ILE A 9 -0.21 -7.36 -7.25
CA ILE A 9 -0.69 -8.67 -6.80
C ILE A 9 -1.86 -8.51 -5.83
N ASN A 10 -1.72 -7.70 -4.79
CA ASN A 10 -2.81 -7.44 -3.83
C ASN A 10 -4.06 -6.87 -4.50
N MET A 11 -3.89 -5.94 -5.45
CA MET A 11 -5.00 -5.42 -6.26
C MET A 11 -5.65 -6.52 -7.11
N SER A 12 -4.87 -7.43 -7.69
CA SER A 12 -5.36 -8.58 -8.46
C SER A 12 -6.13 -9.59 -7.59
N ILE A 13 -5.65 -9.87 -6.38
CA ILE A 13 -6.31 -10.76 -5.40
C ILE A 13 -7.65 -10.16 -4.97
N SER A 14 -7.67 -8.90 -4.56
CA SER A 14 -8.92 -8.25 -4.15
C SER A 14 -9.93 -8.13 -5.30
N ALA A 15 -9.49 -7.80 -6.51
CA ALA A 15 -10.34 -7.78 -7.69
C ALA A 15 -10.88 -9.17 -8.06
N SER A 16 -10.18 -10.26 -7.72
CA SER A 16 -10.64 -11.63 -7.96
C SER A 16 -11.92 -11.96 -7.19
N TRP A 17 -12.02 -11.53 -5.94
CA TRP A 17 -13.24 -11.67 -5.14
C TRP A 17 -14.42 -10.93 -5.78
N LEU A 18 -14.17 -9.72 -6.28
CA LEU A 18 -15.18 -8.96 -7.01
C LEU A 18 -15.57 -9.64 -8.33
N VAL A 19 -14.62 -10.21 -9.09
CA VAL A 19 -14.93 -10.99 -10.29
C VAL A 19 -15.84 -12.17 -9.95
N LEU A 20 -15.54 -12.93 -8.89
CA LEU A 20 -16.40 -14.03 -8.44
C LEU A 20 -17.82 -13.55 -8.08
N ALA A 21 -17.94 -12.42 -7.38
CA ALA A 21 -19.22 -11.80 -7.07
C ALA A 21 -19.98 -11.41 -8.35
N VAL A 22 -19.30 -10.81 -9.33
CA VAL A 22 -19.88 -10.47 -10.65
C VAL A 22 -20.33 -11.73 -11.39
N LEU A 23 -19.59 -12.83 -11.35
CA LEU A 23 -20.01 -14.09 -11.97
C LEU A 23 -21.33 -14.61 -11.39
N ILE A 24 -21.48 -14.55 -10.06
CA ILE A 24 -22.72 -14.93 -9.37
C ILE A 24 -23.86 -13.97 -9.75
N LEU A 25 -23.59 -12.66 -9.71
CA LEU A 25 -24.58 -11.64 -10.05
C LEU A 25 -25.06 -11.75 -11.50
N ARG A 26 -24.18 -12.10 -12.45
CA ARG A 26 -24.57 -12.37 -13.84
C ARG A 26 -25.59 -13.51 -13.95
N PHE A 27 -25.52 -14.50 -13.05
CA PHE A 27 -26.49 -15.59 -13.00
C PHE A 27 -27.82 -15.15 -12.37
N VAL A 28 -27.79 -14.30 -11.35
CA VAL A 28 -28.99 -13.79 -10.65
C VAL A 28 -29.72 -12.74 -11.49
N LEU A 29 -28.98 -11.81 -12.11
CA LEU A 29 -29.49 -10.69 -12.89
C LEU A 29 -29.82 -11.05 -14.34
N LYS A 30 -30.18 -12.31 -14.63
CA LYS A 30 -30.52 -12.75 -16.00
C LYS A 30 -31.66 -11.95 -16.65
N LYS A 31 -32.58 -11.44 -15.84
CA LYS A 31 -33.73 -10.61 -16.25
C LYS A 31 -33.42 -9.11 -16.34
N ALA A 32 -32.26 -8.69 -15.84
CA ALA A 32 -31.83 -7.29 -15.91
C ALA A 32 -31.41 -6.93 -17.35
N PRO A 33 -31.42 -5.63 -17.70
CA PRO A 33 -30.83 -5.15 -18.94
C PRO A 33 -29.38 -5.61 -19.08
N LYS A 34 -28.97 -6.00 -20.28
CA LYS A 34 -27.62 -6.54 -20.53
C LYS A 34 -26.51 -5.51 -20.33
N TRP A 35 -26.83 -4.22 -20.45
CA TRP A 35 -25.86 -3.16 -20.15
C TRP A 35 -25.44 -3.11 -18.68
N ILE A 36 -26.24 -3.62 -17.74
CA ILE A 36 -25.88 -3.69 -16.31
C ILE A 36 -24.64 -4.57 -16.10
N ASN A 37 -24.51 -5.67 -16.84
CA ASN A 37 -23.34 -6.53 -16.75
C ASN A 37 -22.06 -5.78 -17.15
N VAL A 38 -22.13 -4.92 -18.17
CA VAL A 38 -21.00 -4.07 -18.58
C VAL A 38 -20.64 -3.07 -17.46
N LEU A 39 -21.64 -2.53 -16.76
CA LEU A 39 -21.41 -1.65 -15.61
C LEU A 39 -20.72 -2.38 -14.45
N LEU A 40 -21.12 -3.62 -14.15
CA LEU A 40 -20.46 -4.46 -13.14
C LEU A 40 -18.98 -4.70 -13.46
N TRP A 41 -18.65 -4.97 -14.73
CA TRP A 41 -17.25 -5.04 -15.17
C TRP A 41 -16.52 -3.70 -15.07
N GLY A 42 -17.24 -2.58 -15.20
CA GLY A 42 -16.71 -1.25 -14.90
C GLY A 42 -16.28 -1.09 -13.44
N ILE A 43 -17.02 -1.67 -12.49
CA ILE A 43 -16.64 -1.68 -11.06
C ILE A 43 -15.36 -2.50 -10.87
N VAL A 44 -15.24 -3.66 -11.54
CA VAL A 44 -14.01 -4.46 -11.54
C VAL A 44 -12.83 -3.64 -12.09
N ALA A 45 -13.04 -2.93 -13.20
CA ALA A 45 -12.01 -2.08 -13.80
C ALA A 45 -11.56 -0.96 -12.86
N ILE A 46 -12.49 -0.32 -12.15
CA ILE A 46 -12.16 0.71 -11.14
C ILE A 46 -11.27 0.11 -10.05
N ARG A 47 -11.60 -1.09 -9.54
CA ARG A 47 -10.79 -1.76 -8.50
C ARG A 47 -9.38 -2.12 -9.00
N LEU A 48 -9.25 -2.51 -10.27
CA LEU A 48 -7.94 -2.83 -10.89
C LEU A 48 -7.09 -1.60 -11.18
N ILE A 49 -7.71 -0.43 -11.40
CA ILE A 49 -6.99 0.82 -11.70
C ILE A 49 -6.64 1.59 -10.44
N CYS A 50 -7.54 1.62 -9.45
CA CYS A 50 -7.42 2.49 -8.30
C CYS A 50 -6.61 1.81 -7.19
N PRO A 51 -5.39 2.29 -6.89
CA PRO A 51 -4.60 1.76 -5.79
C PRO A 51 -5.08 2.25 -4.42
N PHE A 52 -6.01 3.21 -4.39
CA PHE A 52 -6.60 3.75 -3.17
C PHE A 52 -7.89 3.02 -2.84
N SER A 53 -8.05 2.70 -1.57
CA SER A 53 -9.20 2.01 -1.02
C SER A 53 -9.64 2.71 0.25
N PHE A 54 -10.93 2.99 0.36
CA PHE A 54 -11.52 3.53 1.57
C PHE A 54 -11.83 2.39 2.53
N GLU A 55 -11.66 2.59 3.83
CA GLU A 55 -12.02 1.58 4.84
C GLU A 55 -13.52 1.61 5.13
N SER A 56 -14.11 0.43 5.31
CA SER A 56 -15.53 0.29 5.65
C SER A 56 -15.82 -1.04 6.33
N THR A 57 -16.72 -1.00 7.32
CA THR A 57 -17.26 -2.20 7.98
C THR A 57 -18.17 -3.02 7.06
N LEU A 58 -18.57 -2.46 5.91
CA LEU A 58 -19.40 -3.15 4.91
C LEU A 58 -18.55 -3.86 3.84
N SER A 59 -17.22 -3.83 3.96
CA SER A 59 -16.35 -4.54 3.02
C SER A 59 -16.56 -6.05 3.11
N LEU A 60 -16.66 -6.68 1.94
CA LEU A 60 -16.73 -8.14 1.81
C LEU A 60 -15.39 -8.73 1.32
N ILE A 61 -14.36 -7.90 1.17
CA ILE A 61 -13.01 -8.38 0.87
C ILE A 61 -12.40 -8.93 2.17
N PRO A 62 -11.85 -10.16 2.17
CA PRO A 62 -11.34 -10.78 3.40
C PRO A 62 -10.17 -10.03 4.05
N SER A 63 -9.28 -9.43 3.25
CA SER A 63 -8.10 -8.72 3.74
C SER A 63 -7.79 -7.50 2.88
N ALA A 64 -7.35 -6.42 3.52
CA ALA A 64 -6.89 -5.18 2.89
C ALA A 64 -5.55 -5.38 2.16
N GLU A 65 -4.64 -6.13 2.78
CA GLU A 65 -3.30 -6.43 2.30
C GLU A 65 -3.01 -7.91 2.58
N THR A 66 -3.12 -8.74 1.54
CA THR A 66 -2.92 -10.19 1.67
C THR A 66 -1.45 -10.55 1.79
N ILE A 67 -0.61 -9.86 1.02
CA ILE A 67 0.84 -10.04 1.01
C ILE A 67 1.47 -8.71 1.45
N PRO A 68 2.15 -8.65 2.60
CA PRO A 68 2.86 -7.46 3.04
C PRO A 68 3.89 -6.99 2.00
N LEU A 69 3.97 -5.67 1.76
CA LEU A 69 4.95 -5.11 0.80
C LEU A 69 6.41 -5.37 1.21
N ASN A 70 6.68 -5.48 2.51
CA ASN A 70 7.98 -5.73 3.12
C ASN A 70 8.30 -7.22 3.33
N ILE A 71 7.44 -8.15 2.91
CA ILE A 71 7.59 -9.59 3.18
C ILE A 71 8.97 -10.16 2.81
N GLY A 72 9.64 -9.59 1.80
CA GLY A 72 10.98 -10.01 1.39
C GLY A 72 12.12 -9.61 2.34
N MET A 73 11.87 -8.74 3.32
CA MET A 73 12.82 -8.30 4.33
C MET A 73 12.55 -8.91 5.71
N ASP A 74 11.37 -9.51 5.91
CA ASP A 74 10.98 -10.09 7.18
C ASP A 74 11.80 -11.33 7.54
N THR A 75 12.16 -11.45 8.83
CA THR A 75 12.85 -12.62 9.40
C THR A 75 11.91 -13.82 9.52
N THR A 76 10.61 -13.57 9.68
CA THR A 76 9.52 -14.55 9.67
C THR A 76 8.41 -14.13 8.71
N PRO A 77 8.57 -14.38 7.39
CA PRO A 77 7.61 -13.93 6.40
C PRO A 77 6.25 -14.61 6.58
N THR A 78 5.21 -13.82 6.79
CA THR A 78 3.82 -14.30 6.92
C THR A 78 2.88 -13.57 5.97
N ILE A 79 1.75 -14.22 5.64
CA ILE A 79 0.67 -13.61 4.87
C ILE A 79 -0.60 -13.53 5.70
N ASN A 80 -1.45 -12.54 5.41
CA ASN A 80 -2.76 -12.40 6.02
C ASN A 80 -3.86 -12.34 4.97
N SER A 81 -4.39 -13.49 4.60
CA SER A 81 -5.50 -13.60 3.65
C SER A 81 -6.86 -13.15 4.21
N GLY A 82 -6.97 -12.87 5.51
CA GLY A 82 -8.24 -12.65 6.21
C GLY A 82 -9.06 -13.92 6.44
N ILE A 83 -8.52 -15.09 6.07
CA ILE A 83 -9.14 -16.40 6.25
C ILE A 83 -8.16 -17.28 7.02
N SER A 84 -8.46 -17.58 8.28
CA SER A 84 -7.59 -18.34 9.19
C SER A 84 -7.16 -19.70 8.62
N ALA A 85 -8.06 -20.41 7.95
CA ALA A 85 -7.75 -21.69 7.31
C ALA A 85 -6.66 -21.59 6.23
N ILE A 86 -6.60 -20.47 5.49
CA ILE A 86 -5.57 -20.24 4.47
C ILE A 86 -4.26 -19.82 5.14
N ASN A 87 -4.32 -18.93 6.13
CA ASN A 87 -3.15 -18.48 6.88
C ASN A 87 -2.43 -19.68 7.54
N ASN A 88 -3.17 -20.55 8.23
CA ASN A 88 -2.62 -21.73 8.91
C ASN A 88 -2.03 -22.78 7.95
N ALA A 89 -2.52 -22.84 6.70
CA ALA A 89 -2.00 -23.76 5.70
C ALA A 89 -0.74 -23.22 5.00
N VAL A 90 -0.65 -21.90 4.82
CA VAL A 90 0.37 -21.25 3.99
C VAL A 90 1.54 -20.71 4.81
N ASN A 91 1.28 -20.05 5.95
CA ASN A 91 2.31 -19.42 6.77
C ASN A 91 3.40 -20.40 7.24
N PRO A 92 3.10 -21.64 7.71
CA PRO A 92 4.14 -22.58 8.09
C PRO A 92 5.09 -22.94 6.93
N ILE A 93 4.56 -23.02 5.71
CA ILE A 93 5.35 -23.37 4.51
C ILE A 93 6.26 -22.19 4.14
N ILE A 94 5.74 -20.96 4.15
CA ILE A 94 6.50 -19.76 3.80
C ILE A 94 7.63 -19.55 4.81
N SER A 95 7.33 -19.62 6.11
CA SER A 95 8.32 -19.42 7.17
C SER A 95 9.40 -20.51 7.14
N GLN A 96 9.04 -21.79 6.99
CA GLN A 96 10.04 -22.88 6.97
C GLN A 96 10.92 -22.90 5.72
N SER A 97 10.39 -22.50 4.57
CA SER A 97 11.16 -22.53 3.30
C SER A 97 12.02 -21.30 3.06
N ASN A 98 11.76 -20.20 3.76
CA ASN A 98 12.42 -18.91 3.52
C ASN A 98 13.06 -18.28 4.77
N THR A 99 13.14 -18.98 5.91
CA THR A 99 13.96 -18.54 7.05
C THR A 99 15.40 -18.30 6.60
N PRO A 100 15.96 -17.08 6.76
CA PRO A 100 17.34 -16.81 6.42
C PRO A 100 18.26 -17.74 7.22
N MET A 101 19.12 -18.51 6.53
CA MET A 101 20.17 -19.23 7.23
C MET A 101 21.10 -18.20 7.88
N ALA A 102 21.43 -18.39 9.16
CA ALA A 102 22.37 -17.53 9.87
C ALA A 102 23.68 -17.39 9.08
N GLY A 103 24.01 -16.18 8.62
CA GLY A 103 25.19 -15.87 7.82
C GLY A 103 24.98 -15.74 6.30
N ALA A 104 23.76 -15.91 5.78
CA ALA A 104 23.46 -15.64 4.37
C ALA A 104 23.29 -14.12 4.12
N SER A 105 24.05 -13.56 3.18
CA SER A 105 24.02 -12.13 2.85
C SER A 105 22.82 -11.69 2.00
N VAL A 106 21.95 -12.62 1.58
CA VAL A 106 20.81 -12.32 0.70
C VAL A 106 19.59 -13.16 1.09
N ASN A 107 18.43 -12.52 1.22
CA ASN A 107 17.15 -13.17 1.52
C ASN A 107 16.60 -13.89 0.27
N LEU A 108 16.36 -15.20 0.35
CA LEU A 108 15.90 -16.02 -0.78
C LEU A 108 14.53 -15.57 -1.32
N LEU A 109 13.66 -15.11 -0.43
CA LEU A 109 12.33 -14.64 -0.79
C LEU A 109 12.41 -13.36 -1.63
N GLN A 110 13.33 -12.45 -1.28
CA GLN A 110 13.58 -11.23 -2.03
C GLN A 110 14.06 -11.50 -3.46
N ILE A 111 14.96 -12.47 -3.65
CA ILE A 111 15.42 -12.90 -4.99
C ILE A 111 14.24 -13.48 -5.78
N THR A 112 13.45 -14.34 -5.15
CA THR A 112 12.30 -15.01 -5.77
C THR A 112 11.25 -14.00 -6.24
N ILE A 113 10.91 -13.00 -5.40
CA ILE A 113 10.00 -11.91 -5.76
C ILE A 113 10.56 -11.12 -6.95
N GLY A 114 11.86 -10.82 -6.96
CA GLY A 114 12.51 -10.14 -8.08
C GLY A 114 12.42 -10.93 -9.40
N ILE A 115 12.62 -12.25 -9.37
CA ILE A 115 12.46 -13.11 -10.56
C ILE A 115 11.03 -13.05 -11.09
N TYR A 116 10.02 -13.15 -10.20
CA TYR A 116 8.62 -13.06 -10.62
C TYR A 116 8.25 -11.68 -11.19
N GLU A 117 8.84 -10.61 -10.67
CA GLU A 117 8.68 -9.27 -11.23
C GLU A 117 9.21 -9.19 -12.67
N TYR A 118 10.39 -9.73 -12.96
CA TYR A 118 10.93 -9.77 -14.32
C TYR A 118 10.07 -10.59 -15.28
N ILE A 119 9.54 -11.74 -14.82
CA ILE A 119 8.60 -12.55 -15.59
C ILE A 119 7.33 -11.75 -15.89
N TRP A 120 6.81 -11.02 -14.89
CA TRP A 120 5.64 -10.19 -15.03
C TRP A 120 5.83 -9.08 -16.08
N ILE A 121 6.94 -8.34 -16.01
CA ILE A 121 7.29 -7.29 -16.98
C ILE A 121 7.43 -7.88 -18.38
N PHE A 122 8.12 -9.02 -18.52
CA PHE A 122 8.28 -9.70 -19.81
C PHE A 122 6.91 -10.08 -20.42
N GLY A 123 6.00 -10.63 -19.62
CA GLY A 123 4.64 -10.96 -20.07
C GLY A 123 3.85 -9.73 -20.53
N MET A 124 3.95 -8.60 -19.81
CA MET A 124 3.33 -7.34 -20.24
C MET A 124 3.88 -6.86 -21.59
N ILE A 125 5.21 -6.86 -21.76
CA ILE A 125 5.87 -6.45 -23.01
C ILE A 125 5.45 -7.35 -24.16
N ALA A 126 5.39 -8.67 -23.95
CA ALA A 126 4.98 -9.64 -24.96
C ALA A 126 3.53 -9.38 -25.43
N LEU A 127 2.60 -9.14 -24.50
CA LEU A 127 1.20 -8.83 -24.82
C LEU A 127 1.04 -7.45 -25.48
N ALA A 128 1.82 -6.46 -25.05
CA ALA A 128 1.86 -5.13 -25.68
C ALA A 128 2.35 -5.21 -27.13
N LEU A 129 3.45 -5.93 -27.37
CA LEU A 129 4.03 -6.13 -28.69
C LEU A 129 3.05 -6.90 -29.60
N TYR A 130 2.46 -7.98 -29.10
CA TYR A 130 1.44 -8.72 -29.82
C TYR A 130 0.30 -7.80 -30.27
N THR A 131 -0.23 -6.97 -29.35
CA THR A 131 -1.33 -6.05 -29.64
C THR A 131 -0.94 -4.96 -30.63
N ALA A 132 0.26 -4.40 -30.51
CA ALA A 132 0.80 -3.42 -31.44
C ALA A 132 0.94 -3.99 -32.86
N ILE A 133 1.49 -5.20 -32.99
CA ILE A 133 1.64 -5.90 -34.28
C ILE A 133 0.26 -6.22 -34.87
N SER A 134 -0.68 -6.70 -34.05
CA SER A 134 -2.04 -7.01 -34.45
C SER A 134 -2.79 -5.77 -34.95
N TYR A 135 -2.68 -4.66 -34.23
CA TYR A 135 -3.26 -3.38 -34.62
C TYR A 135 -2.65 -2.87 -35.92
N TRP A 136 -1.31 -2.93 -36.05
CA TRP A 136 -0.62 -2.54 -37.28
C TRP A 136 -1.05 -3.39 -38.49
N ARG A 137 -1.14 -4.71 -38.34
CA ARG A 137 -1.65 -5.62 -39.39
C ARG A 137 -3.09 -5.28 -39.78
N LEU A 138 -3.94 -4.92 -38.82
CA LEU A 138 -5.32 -4.52 -39.08
C LEU A 138 -5.38 -3.20 -39.85
N CYS A 139 -4.60 -2.19 -39.45
CA CYS A 139 -4.48 -0.92 -40.16
C CYS A 139 -4.04 -1.12 -41.61
N ARG A 140 -3.06 -2.01 -41.86
CA ARG A 140 -2.63 -2.33 -43.24
C ARG A 140 -3.72 -3.00 -44.08
N LYS A 141 -4.60 -3.80 -43.49
CA LYS A 141 -5.73 -4.41 -44.22
C LYS A 141 -6.78 -3.39 -44.66
N VAL A 142 -6.97 -2.33 -43.88
CA VAL A 142 -7.98 -1.30 -44.14
C VAL A 142 -7.46 -0.08 -44.89
N ASP A 143 -6.17 -0.06 -45.25
CA ASP A 143 -5.54 1.06 -45.96
C ASP A 143 -6.16 1.30 -47.35
N THR A 144 -6.59 0.23 -48.01
CA THR A 144 -7.28 0.29 -49.31
C THR A 144 -8.79 0.49 -49.19
N ALA A 145 -9.32 0.77 -47.99
CA ALA A 145 -10.76 0.92 -47.78
C ALA A 145 -11.30 2.19 -48.43
N VAL A 146 -12.41 2.06 -49.16
CA VAL A 146 -13.09 3.16 -49.84
C VAL A 146 -14.23 3.66 -48.98
N ARG A 147 -14.41 4.99 -48.91
CA ARG A 147 -15.52 5.60 -48.18
C ARG A 147 -16.85 5.30 -48.88
N TYR A 148 -17.80 4.71 -48.16
CA TYR A 148 -19.14 4.42 -48.67
C TYR A 148 -20.13 5.54 -48.29
N LYS A 149 -20.26 5.84 -46.99
CA LYS A 149 -21.17 6.88 -46.49
C LYS A 149 -20.73 7.35 -45.10
N ASP A 150 -20.72 8.65 -44.83
CA ASP A 150 -20.39 9.21 -43.51
C ASP A 150 -19.09 8.65 -42.92
N ASN A 151 -19.17 7.90 -41.82
CA ASN A 151 -18.08 7.20 -41.12
C ASN A 151 -17.93 5.71 -41.52
N ILE A 152 -18.62 5.28 -42.57
CA ILE A 152 -18.67 3.91 -43.09
C ILE A 152 -17.73 3.77 -44.29
N PHE A 153 -16.85 2.77 -44.22
CA PHE A 153 -15.86 2.41 -45.22
C PHE A 153 -16.07 0.96 -45.64
N GLN A 154 -15.79 0.65 -46.91
CA GLN A 154 -15.85 -0.70 -47.45
C GLN A 154 -14.45 -1.14 -47.91
N SER A 155 -14.11 -2.40 -47.65
CA SER A 155 -12.84 -2.98 -48.11
C SER A 155 -13.05 -4.41 -48.59
N GLU A 156 -12.32 -4.78 -49.64
CA GLU A 156 -12.27 -6.17 -50.13
C GLU A 156 -11.41 -7.07 -49.23
N ASN A 157 -10.46 -6.47 -48.51
CA ASN A 157 -9.51 -7.16 -47.62
C ASN A 157 -10.10 -7.49 -46.24
N VAL A 158 -11.36 -7.11 -46.01
CA VAL A 158 -12.09 -7.30 -44.77
C VAL A 158 -13.19 -8.34 -44.99
N SER A 159 -13.20 -9.38 -44.17
CA SER A 159 -14.16 -10.48 -44.27
C SER A 159 -15.37 -10.34 -43.35
N PHE A 160 -15.36 -9.38 -42.41
CA PHE A 160 -16.43 -9.17 -41.44
C PHE A 160 -16.55 -7.69 -41.04
N PRO A 161 -17.75 -7.20 -40.65
CA PRO A 161 -17.95 -5.85 -40.11
C PRO A 161 -17.20 -5.61 -38.79
N PHE A 162 -16.56 -4.45 -38.65
CA PHE A 162 -15.99 -4.01 -37.36
C PHE A 162 -15.79 -2.49 -37.27
N VAL A 163 -15.67 -1.98 -36.05
CA VAL A 163 -15.29 -0.58 -35.75
C VAL A 163 -13.80 -0.49 -35.46
N LEU A 164 -13.12 0.50 -36.03
CA LEU A 164 -11.72 0.82 -35.75
C LEU A 164 -11.52 2.31 -35.46
N GLY A 165 -10.70 2.61 -34.45
CA GLY A 165 -10.30 3.96 -34.05
C GLY A 165 -10.79 4.34 -32.64
N ILE A 166 -9.92 5.03 -31.89
CA ILE A 166 -10.19 5.46 -30.50
C ILE A 166 -10.92 6.82 -30.46
N ILE A 167 -10.39 7.82 -31.18
CA ILE A 167 -10.91 9.21 -31.13
C ILE A 167 -12.01 9.43 -32.18
N LYS A 168 -11.82 8.90 -33.40
CA LYS A 168 -12.78 8.99 -34.51
C LYS A 168 -13.09 7.58 -35.02
N PRO A 169 -14.02 6.85 -34.37
CA PRO A 169 -14.32 5.48 -34.75
C PRO A 169 -14.96 5.43 -36.16
N ARG A 170 -14.43 4.55 -37.00
CA ARG A 170 -14.90 4.31 -38.37
C ARG A 170 -15.41 2.88 -38.48
N ILE A 171 -16.51 2.70 -39.20
CA ILE A 171 -17.11 1.39 -39.46
C ILE A 171 -16.51 0.85 -40.75
N TYR A 172 -15.96 -0.37 -40.70
CA TYR A 172 -15.42 -1.08 -41.85
C TYR A 172 -16.31 -2.26 -42.20
N LEU A 173 -16.75 -2.33 -43.45
CA LEU A 173 -17.65 -3.36 -43.97
C LEU A 173 -17.00 -4.16 -45.11
N PRO A 174 -17.34 -5.45 -45.25
CA PRO A 174 -16.94 -6.22 -46.42
C PRO A 174 -17.69 -5.73 -47.67
N PHE A 175 -17.00 -5.62 -48.81
CA PHE A 175 -17.60 -5.16 -50.07
C PHE A 175 -18.73 -6.08 -50.60
N LYS A 176 -18.67 -7.38 -50.29
CA LYS A 176 -19.60 -8.41 -50.82
C LYS A 176 -20.88 -8.61 -50.00
N MET A 177 -21.28 -7.64 -49.17
CA MET A 177 -22.42 -7.83 -48.27
C MET A 177 -23.76 -7.59 -48.97
N ASN A 178 -24.74 -8.49 -48.76
CA ASN A 178 -26.08 -8.36 -49.33
C ASN A 178 -26.80 -7.13 -48.76
N GLY A 179 -27.43 -6.32 -49.62
CA GLY A 179 -28.09 -5.06 -49.24
C GLY A 179 -29.18 -5.22 -48.19
N GLN A 180 -29.86 -6.36 -48.15
CA GLN A 180 -30.90 -6.65 -47.16
C GLN A 180 -30.36 -6.76 -45.72
N TYR A 181 -29.13 -7.23 -45.53
CA TYR A 181 -28.50 -7.34 -44.20
C TYR A 181 -27.67 -6.12 -43.83
N LEU A 182 -27.39 -5.24 -44.80
CA LEU A 182 -26.52 -4.09 -44.64
C LEU A 182 -27.03 -3.13 -43.56
N GLU A 183 -28.31 -2.80 -43.58
CA GLU A 183 -28.90 -1.87 -42.61
C GLU A 183 -28.83 -2.41 -41.19
N HIS A 184 -29.15 -3.69 -40.99
CA HIS A 184 -29.08 -4.36 -39.68
C HIS A 184 -27.66 -4.43 -39.12
N VAL A 185 -26.68 -4.71 -39.98
CA VAL A 185 -25.25 -4.74 -39.58
C VAL A 185 -24.73 -3.35 -39.27
N VAL A 186 -25.07 -2.34 -40.09
CA VAL A 186 -24.67 -0.95 -39.83
C VAL A 186 -25.30 -0.46 -38.52
N ALA A 187 -26.56 -0.79 -38.25
CA ALA A 187 -27.21 -0.46 -36.97
C ALA A 187 -26.46 -1.08 -35.79
N HIS A 188 -25.97 -2.33 -35.92
CA HIS A 188 -25.14 -2.98 -34.89
C HIS A 188 -23.81 -2.28 -34.65
N GLU A 189 -23.03 -2.02 -35.70
CA GLU A 189 -21.73 -1.34 -35.56
C GLU A 189 -21.89 0.11 -35.07
N GLN A 190 -22.96 0.79 -35.47
CA GLN A 190 -23.27 2.13 -34.98
C GLN A 190 -23.70 2.11 -33.49
N ALA A 191 -24.39 1.06 -33.04
CA ALA A 191 -24.72 0.90 -31.63
C ALA A 191 -23.46 0.76 -30.76
N HIS A 192 -22.40 0.08 -31.24
CA HIS A 192 -21.09 0.05 -30.58
C HIS A 192 -20.46 1.44 -30.43
N ILE A 193 -20.49 2.25 -31.48
CA ILE A 193 -19.97 3.63 -31.44
C ILE A 193 -20.75 4.47 -30.44
N CYS A 194 -22.08 4.42 -30.49
CA CYS A 194 -22.93 5.21 -29.60
C CYS A 194 -22.81 4.78 -28.12
N ARG A 195 -22.52 3.51 -27.85
CA ARG A 195 -22.22 2.99 -26.50
C ARG A 195 -20.77 3.19 -26.06
N LYS A 196 -19.90 3.71 -26.94
CA LYS A 196 -18.46 3.88 -26.69
C LYS A 196 -17.74 2.55 -26.42
N ASP A 197 -18.20 1.44 -27.00
CA ASP A 197 -17.63 0.11 -26.78
C ASP A 197 -16.18 0.00 -27.30
N HIS A 198 -15.79 0.89 -28.21
CA HIS A 198 -14.42 1.06 -28.69
C HIS A 198 -13.43 1.55 -27.61
N TRP A 199 -13.90 2.03 -26.46
CA TRP A 199 -13.07 2.31 -25.29
C TRP A 199 -13.01 1.12 -24.32
N TRP A 200 -14.16 0.46 -24.10
CA TRP A 200 -14.28 -0.63 -23.14
C TRP A 200 -13.43 -1.85 -23.48
N LYS A 201 -13.40 -2.29 -24.75
CA LYS A 201 -12.61 -3.46 -25.16
C LYS A 201 -11.09 -3.20 -25.00
N PRO A 202 -10.51 -2.09 -25.50
CA PRO A 202 -9.10 -1.78 -25.27
C PRO A 202 -8.76 -1.55 -23.80
N LEU A 203 -9.62 -0.88 -23.02
CA LEU A 203 -9.40 -0.67 -21.60
C LEU A 203 -9.35 -2.00 -20.84
N GLY A 204 -10.32 -2.89 -21.08
CA GLY A 204 -10.34 -4.22 -20.46
C GLY A 204 -9.10 -5.03 -20.82
N PHE A 205 -8.62 -4.91 -22.07
CA PHE A 205 -7.40 -5.61 -22.50
C PHE A 205 -6.12 -5.00 -21.89
N LEU A 206 -6.06 -3.68 -21.72
CA LEU A 206 -4.96 -3.02 -21.01
C LEU A 206 -4.86 -3.50 -19.56
N LEU A 207 -6.00 -3.62 -18.87
CA LEU A 207 -6.03 -4.15 -17.51
C LEU A 207 -5.65 -5.64 -17.47
N LEU A 208 -6.15 -6.43 -18.42
CA LEU A 208 -5.73 -7.82 -18.58
C LEU A 208 -4.23 -7.93 -18.79
N MET A 209 -3.61 -7.03 -19.56
CA MET A 209 -2.17 -7.01 -19.79
C MET A 209 -1.40 -6.79 -18.48
N ILE A 210 -1.85 -5.87 -17.63
CA ILE A 210 -1.21 -5.61 -16.32
C ILE A 210 -1.40 -6.81 -15.39
N HIS A 211 -2.58 -7.42 -15.38
CA HIS A 211 -2.94 -8.52 -14.48
C HIS A 211 -2.92 -9.90 -15.17
N TRP A 212 -2.07 -10.08 -16.18
CA TRP A 212 -2.10 -11.25 -17.07
C TRP A 212 -1.82 -12.57 -16.35
N PHE A 213 -1.09 -12.53 -15.24
CA PHE A 213 -0.80 -13.69 -14.41
C PHE A 213 -2.06 -14.29 -13.77
N ASN A 214 -3.15 -13.52 -13.66
CA ASN A 214 -4.37 -13.94 -12.99
C ASN A 214 -5.37 -14.56 -14.00
N PRO A 215 -5.67 -15.88 -13.92
CA PRO A 215 -6.59 -16.54 -14.83
C PRO A 215 -8.04 -15.99 -14.77
N LEU A 216 -8.46 -15.44 -13.63
CA LEU A 216 -9.78 -14.81 -13.50
C LEU A 216 -9.89 -13.53 -14.32
N MET A 217 -8.78 -12.81 -14.56
CA MET A 217 -8.79 -11.62 -15.40
C MET A 217 -8.99 -11.98 -16.87
N TRP A 218 -8.40 -13.10 -17.33
CA TRP A 218 -8.68 -13.63 -18.68
C TRP A 218 -10.15 -13.99 -18.84
N LEU A 219 -10.72 -14.70 -17.86
CA LEU A 219 -12.13 -15.05 -17.86
C LEU A 219 -13.02 -13.80 -17.83
N ALA A 220 -12.72 -12.83 -16.96
CA ALA A 220 -13.43 -11.57 -16.86
C ALA A 220 -13.44 -10.81 -18.19
N TYR A 221 -12.29 -10.74 -18.86
CA TYR A 221 -12.17 -10.08 -20.15
C TYR A 221 -12.98 -10.77 -21.26
N VAL A 222 -12.93 -12.10 -21.35
CA VAL A 222 -13.75 -12.88 -22.29
C VAL A 222 -15.24 -12.62 -22.05
N LEU A 223 -15.67 -12.58 -20.78
CA LEU A 223 -17.06 -12.34 -20.41
C LEU A 223 -17.49 -10.88 -20.62
N LEU A 224 -16.61 -9.92 -20.39
CA LEU A 224 -16.83 -8.50 -20.72
C LEU A 224 -17.09 -8.34 -22.22
N CYS A 225 -16.21 -8.88 -23.07
CA CYS A 225 -16.39 -8.86 -24.52
C CYS A 225 -17.74 -9.45 -24.91
N ARG A 226 -18.14 -10.54 -24.26
CA ARG A 226 -19.43 -11.17 -24.48
C ARG A 226 -20.62 -10.32 -24.05
N ASP A 227 -20.55 -9.72 -22.88
CA ASP A 227 -21.61 -8.88 -22.34
C ASP A 227 -21.77 -7.59 -23.16
N ILE A 228 -20.69 -7.06 -23.73
CA ILE A 228 -20.71 -5.92 -24.67
C ILE A 228 -21.53 -6.27 -25.92
N GLU A 229 -21.28 -7.41 -26.57
CA GLU A 229 -22.02 -7.83 -27.77
C GLU A 229 -23.52 -8.01 -27.46
N LEU A 230 -23.85 -8.67 -26.33
CA LEU A 230 -25.24 -8.86 -25.91
C LEU A 230 -25.95 -7.54 -25.60
N ALA A 231 -25.24 -6.57 -25.02
CA ALA A 231 -25.79 -5.26 -24.69
C ALA A 231 -25.91 -4.35 -25.94
N CYS A 232 -25.07 -4.57 -26.95
CA CYS A 232 -25.21 -3.96 -28.27
C CYS A 232 -26.45 -4.52 -28.99
N ASP A 233 -26.59 -5.85 -29.06
CA ASP A 233 -27.77 -6.52 -29.63
C ASP A 233 -29.07 -6.05 -28.95
N GLU A 234 -29.08 -5.95 -27.62
CA GLU A 234 -30.23 -5.44 -26.85
C GLU A 234 -30.63 -4.02 -27.27
N LYS A 235 -29.64 -3.14 -27.51
CA LYS A 235 -29.90 -1.76 -27.93
C LYS A 235 -30.51 -1.70 -29.33
N VAL A 236 -29.94 -2.44 -30.27
CA VAL A 236 -30.44 -2.50 -31.66
C VAL A 236 -31.89 -2.99 -31.71
N ILE A 237 -32.20 -4.07 -30.97
CA ILE A 237 -33.58 -4.60 -30.91
C ILE A 237 -34.56 -3.63 -30.25
N LYS A 238 -34.10 -2.81 -29.30
CA LYS A 238 -34.93 -1.77 -28.69
C LYS A 238 -35.32 -0.68 -29.71
N GLU A 239 -34.45 -0.41 -30.68
CA GLU A 239 -34.66 0.60 -31.74
C GLU A 239 -35.43 0.05 -32.95
N LEU A 240 -35.12 -1.17 -33.43
CA LEU A 240 -35.75 -1.78 -34.61
C LEU A 240 -37.19 -2.27 -34.38
N GLY A 241 -37.60 -2.50 -33.13
CA GLY A 241 -38.93 -3.02 -32.80
C GLY A 241 -39.08 -4.55 -32.98
N ASN A 242 -40.28 -5.08 -32.79
CA ASN A 242 -40.51 -6.53 -32.75
C ASN A 242 -40.55 -7.20 -34.13
N GLU A 243 -40.98 -6.49 -35.17
CA GLU A 243 -41.22 -7.06 -36.50
C GLU A 243 -39.91 -7.41 -37.21
N GLN A 244 -38.85 -6.62 -37.01
CA GLN A 244 -37.55 -6.78 -37.66
C GLN A 244 -36.56 -7.68 -36.89
N ARG A 245 -37.01 -8.34 -35.80
CA ARG A 245 -36.14 -9.23 -34.99
C ARG A 245 -35.65 -10.44 -35.79
N GLY A 246 -36.50 -11.00 -36.64
CA GLY A 246 -36.17 -12.15 -37.48
C GLY A 246 -35.06 -11.80 -38.46
N ASP A 247 -35.23 -10.69 -39.19
CA ASP A 247 -34.28 -10.21 -40.20
C ASP A 247 -32.94 -9.84 -39.57
N TYR A 248 -32.95 -9.16 -38.41
CA TYR A 248 -31.74 -8.89 -37.64
C TYR A 248 -31.02 -10.17 -37.21
N THR A 249 -31.76 -11.17 -36.71
CA THR A 249 -31.21 -12.46 -36.30
C THR A 249 -30.58 -13.20 -37.48
N GLN A 250 -31.21 -13.15 -38.66
CA GLN A 250 -30.67 -13.73 -39.88
C GLN A 250 -29.41 -13.01 -40.35
N ALA A 251 -29.35 -11.67 -40.23
CA ALA A 251 -28.16 -10.88 -40.50
C ALA A 251 -26.99 -11.26 -39.57
N LEU A 252 -27.25 -11.44 -38.27
CA LEU A 252 -26.26 -11.90 -37.29
C LEU A 252 -25.68 -13.28 -37.66
N VAL A 253 -26.56 -14.23 -38.00
CA VAL A 253 -26.14 -15.58 -38.40
C VAL A 253 -25.32 -15.52 -39.70
N ALA A 254 -25.77 -14.79 -40.72
CA ALA A 254 -25.06 -14.65 -41.98
C ALA A 254 -23.66 -14.04 -41.82
N CYS A 255 -23.52 -13.02 -40.95
CA CYS A 255 -22.22 -12.40 -40.67
C CYS A 255 -21.29 -13.29 -39.86
N SER A 256 -21.83 -14.22 -39.07
CA SER A 256 -21.03 -15.12 -38.24
C SER A 256 -20.38 -16.28 -39.01
N ILE A 257 -20.96 -16.71 -40.13
CA ILE A 257 -20.46 -17.84 -40.94
C ILE A 257 -19.10 -17.49 -41.59
N ASN A 258 -18.88 -16.22 -41.90
CA ASN A 258 -17.63 -15.74 -42.53
C ASN A 258 -16.55 -15.29 -41.53
N ARG A 259 -16.79 -15.38 -40.22
CA ARG A 259 -15.81 -15.06 -39.16
C ARG A 259 -14.84 -16.23 -38.91
N ARG A 260 -14.16 -16.75 -39.94
CA ARG A 260 -13.06 -17.70 -39.71
C ARG A 260 -11.87 -16.97 -39.04
N MET A 261 -11.83 -17.09 -37.71
CA MET A 261 -10.67 -17.13 -36.82
C MET A 261 -9.46 -16.28 -37.27
N ILE A 262 -9.53 -14.96 -37.04
CA ILE A 262 -8.30 -14.18 -36.89
C ILE A 262 -7.83 -14.40 -35.44
N ALA A 263 -7.06 -15.47 -35.22
CA ALA A 263 -6.33 -15.78 -33.99
C ALA A 263 -5.27 -14.72 -33.60
N ALA A 264 -5.25 -13.60 -34.31
CA ALA A 264 -4.24 -12.56 -34.23
C ALA A 264 -4.76 -11.26 -33.60
N CYS A 265 -5.86 -11.27 -32.86
CA CYS A 265 -6.23 -10.11 -32.04
C CYS A 265 -6.77 -10.60 -30.69
N PRO A 266 -6.19 -10.19 -29.56
CA PRO A 266 -6.75 -10.55 -28.27
C PRO A 266 -8.08 -9.82 -28.02
N LEU A 267 -8.36 -8.74 -28.77
CA LEU A 267 -9.68 -8.11 -28.87
C LEU A 267 -10.74 -9.03 -29.51
N ALA A 268 -10.34 -10.13 -30.15
CA ALA A 268 -11.22 -11.17 -30.68
C ALA A 268 -11.33 -12.41 -29.77
N PHE A 269 -10.53 -12.51 -28.69
CA PHE A 269 -10.71 -13.52 -27.64
C PHE A 269 -11.90 -13.12 -26.74
N GLY A 270 -13.09 -13.44 -27.21
CA GLY A 270 -14.35 -13.10 -26.56
C GLY A 270 -15.55 -13.53 -27.38
N GLU A 271 -15.38 -14.59 -28.18
CA GLU A 271 -16.36 -15.01 -29.17
C GLU A 271 -17.64 -15.46 -28.46
N VAL A 272 -18.68 -14.63 -28.53
CA VAL A 272 -20.01 -15.04 -28.11
C VAL A 272 -20.49 -16.05 -29.12
N SER A 273 -20.87 -17.23 -28.64
CA SER A 273 -21.56 -18.18 -29.50
C SER A 273 -22.76 -17.47 -30.12
N VAL A 274 -22.84 -17.46 -31.45
CA VAL A 274 -23.94 -16.87 -32.23
C VAL A 274 -25.29 -17.33 -31.68
N LYS A 275 -25.35 -18.59 -31.23
CA LYS A 275 -26.49 -19.20 -30.54
C LYS A 275 -26.99 -18.38 -29.35
N GLU A 276 -26.09 -17.85 -28.52
CA GLU A 276 -26.46 -17.08 -27.33
C GLU A 276 -26.96 -15.69 -27.68
N ARG A 277 -26.36 -15.04 -28.69
CA ARG A 277 -26.84 -13.75 -29.24
C ARG A 277 -28.23 -13.88 -29.82
N VAL A 278 -28.43 -14.87 -30.70
CA VAL A 278 -29.73 -15.24 -31.29
C VAL A 278 -30.75 -15.52 -30.18
N LYS A 279 -30.39 -16.34 -29.20
CA LYS A 279 -31.28 -16.66 -28.06
C LYS A 279 -31.65 -15.41 -27.26
N SER A 280 -30.71 -14.49 -27.05
CA SER A 280 -30.95 -13.25 -26.30
C SER A 280 -31.88 -12.31 -27.05
N VAL A 281 -31.65 -12.13 -28.36
CA VAL A 281 -32.49 -11.32 -29.25
C VAL A 281 -33.93 -11.87 -29.32
N MET A 282 -34.07 -13.17 -29.55
CA MET A 282 -35.38 -13.82 -29.70
C MET A 282 -36.19 -13.79 -28.40
N ASN A 283 -35.53 -13.94 -27.25
CA ASN A 283 -36.18 -13.91 -25.94
C ASN A 283 -36.22 -12.52 -25.30
N TYR A 284 -35.86 -11.46 -26.03
CA TYR A 284 -35.82 -10.12 -25.47
C TYR A 284 -37.22 -9.65 -25.03
N LYS A 285 -37.31 -9.28 -23.75
CA LYS A 285 -38.48 -8.64 -23.14
C LYS A 285 -38.03 -7.31 -22.53
N LYS A 286 -38.82 -6.25 -22.74
CA LYS A 286 -38.54 -4.94 -22.15
C LYS A 286 -38.51 -5.09 -20.62
N PRO A 287 -37.38 -4.79 -19.95
CA PRO A 287 -37.29 -4.91 -18.51
C PRO A 287 -38.22 -3.88 -17.85
N ALA A 288 -38.92 -4.29 -16.79
CA ALA A 288 -39.75 -3.37 -16.01
C ALA A 288 -38.87 -2.33 -15.30
N PHE A 289 -39.39 -1.12 -15.12
CA PHE A 289 -38.67 -0.01 -14.49
C PHE A 289 -38.08 -0.39 -13.11
N TRP A 290 -38.85 -1.10 -12.28
CA TRP A 290 -38.39 -1.59 -10.98
C TRP A 290 -37.21 -2.56 -11.06
N VAL A 291 -37.13 -3.38 -12.11
CA VAL A 291 -35.98 -4.29 -12.31
C VAL A 291 -34.71 -3.49 -12.59
N ILE A 292 -34.82 -2.36 -13.30
CA ILE A 292 -33.70 -1.46 -13.55
C ILE A 292 -33.24 -0.83 -12.23
N ILE A 293 -34.17 -0.28 -11.43
CA ILE A 293 -33.86 0.31 -10.13
C ILE A 293 -33.14 -0.69 -9.22
N ILE A 294 -33.71 -1.90 -9.05
CA ILE A 294 -33.12 -2.93 -8.21
C ILE A 294 -31.72 -3.31 -8.70
N SER A 295 -31.53 -3.44 -10.02
CA SER A 295 -30.22 -3.76 -10.60
C SER A 295 -29.18 -2.68 -10.32
N VAL A 296 -29.56 -1.39 -10.40
CA VAL A 296 -28.67 -0.27 -10.07
C VAL A 296 -28.34 -0.25 -8.58
N ILE A 297 -29.31 -0.48 -7.69
CA ILE A 297 -29.08 -0.58 -6.25
C ILE A 297 -28.09 -1.70 -5.94
N VAL A 298 -28.24 -2.86 -6.59
CA VAL A 298 -27.30 -3.99 -6.45
C VAL A 298 -25.91 -3.60 -6.93
N CYS A 299 -25.76 -2.89 -8.06
CA CYS A 299 -24.46 -2.39 -8.50
C CYS A 299 -23.82 -1.43 -7.50
N VAL A 300 -24.59 -0.52 -6.91
CA VAL A 300 -24.09 0.40 -5.88
C VAL A 300 -23.68 -0.37 -4.63
N GLY A 301 -24.48 -1.32 -4.16
CA GLY A 301 -24.13 -2.18 -3.02
C GLY A 301 -22.83 -2.96 -3.26
N VAL A 302 -22.65 -3.52 -4.46
CA VAL A 302 -21.41 -4.21 -4.85
C VAL A 302 -20.22 -3.25 -4.89
N ALA A 303 -20.41 -2.04 -5.43
CA ALA A 303 -19.35 -1.03 -5.42
C ALA A 303 -18.94 -0.68 -3.98
N VAL A 304 -19.90 -0.45 -3.08
CA VAL A 304 -19.62 -0.18 -1.67
C VAL A 304 -18.90 -1.36 -1.02
N CYS A 305 -19.40 -2.60 -1.16
CA CYS A 305 -18.82 -3.75 -0.48
C CYS A 305 -17.44 -4.19 -1.00
N PHE A 306 -17.11 -3.92 -2.26
CA PHE A 306 -15.88 -4.45 -2.88
C PHE A 306 -14.89 -3.38 -3.34
N LEU A 307 -15.26 -2.09 -3.35
CA LEU A 307 -14.28 -1.02 -3.55
C LEU A 307 -13.66 -0.55 -2.23
N THR A 308 -14.30 -0.84 -1.10
CA THR A 308 -13.77 -0.54 0.24
C THR A 308 -12.97 -1.71 0.80
N ASN A 309 -11.91 -1.41 1.55
CA ASN A 309 -11.19 -2.42 2.32
C ASN A 309 -11.88 -2.64 3.69
N PRO A 310 -11.72 -3.84 4.29
CA PRO A 310 -12.18 -4.06 5.64
C PRO A 310 -11.47 -3.08 6.58
N LYS A 311 -12.21 -2.56 7.55
CA LYS A 311 -11.59 -1.80 8.64
C LYS A 311 -10.65 -2.75 9.38
N GLN A 312 -9.40 -2.36 9.57
CA GLN A 312 -8.43 -3.18 10.29
C GLN A 312 -8.78 -3.13 11.78
N ASP A 313 -9.67 -4.02 12.19
CA ASP A 313 -10.14 -4.10 13.58
C ASP A 313 -9.24 -5.01 14.42
N SER A 314 -8.15 -5.57 13.87
CA SER A 314 -7.18 -6.43 14.57
C SER A 314 -5.73 -6.05 14.23
N TYR A 315 -4.87 -5.96 15.25
CA TYR A 315 -3.44 -5.67 15.13
C TYR A 315 -2.63 -6.75 15.86
N THR A 316 -1.49 -7.13 15.30
CA THR A 316 -0.53 -8.03 15.97
C THR A 316 0.58 -7.18 16.55
N LEU A 317 0.73 -7.20 17.87
CA LEU A 317 1.78 -6.45 18.59
C LEU A 317 2.92 -7.39 18.93
N ARG A 318 4.14 -6.87 18.82
CA ARG A 318 5.36 -7.60 19.14
C ARG A 318 5.76 -7.32 20.58
N ILE A 319 6.18 -8.36 21.29
CA ILE A 319 6.76 -8.24 22.63
C ILE A 319 8.12 -8.93 22.61
N VAL A 320 9.16 -8.18 22.96
CA VAL A 320 10.52 -8.70 23.12
C VAL A 320 10.76 -8.98 24.59
N VAL A 321 10.99 -10.25 24.94
CA VAL A 321 11.36 -10.68 26.29
C VAL A 321 12.89 -10.78 26.36
N PRO A 322 13.58 -9.82 26.99
CA PRO A 322 15.05 -9.75 26.93
C PRO A 322 15.73 -10.96 27.55
N ALA A 323 16.89 -11.35 27.01
CA ALA A 323 17.74 -12.40 27.56
C ALA A 323 18.02 -12.20 29.06
N GLY A 324 17.76 -13.23 29.86
CA GLY A 324 17.95 -13.19 31.32
C GLY A 324 16.90 -12.39 32.10
N SER A 325 15.83 -11.90 31.48
CA SER A 325 14.78 -11.14 32.17
C SER A 325 14.02 -12.00 33.20
N GLN A 326 14.03 -11.53 34.45
CA GLN A 326 13.26 -12.07 35.58
C GLN A 326 11.98 -11.26 35.84
N GLU A 327 11.66 -10.29 34.99
CA GLU A 327 10.48 -9.45 35.18
C GLU A 327 9.19 -10.27 35.13
N LYS A 328 8.22 -9.89 35.97
CA LYS A 328 6.94 -10.61 36.05
C LYS A 328 6.03 -10.31 34.85
N PHE A 329 6.14 -9.11 34.27
CA PHE A 329 5.38 -8.72 33.08
C PHE A 329 6.29 -7.95 32.14
N VAL A 330 6.29 -8.33 30.87
CA VAL A 330 6.99 -7.63 29.78
C VAL A 330 5.95 -7.01 28.87
N TYR A 331 6.19 -5.76 28.43
CA TYR A 331 5.18 -4.94 27.76
C TYR A 331 5.42 -4.83 26.25
N THR A 332 4.37 -4.51 25.51
CA THR A 332 4.43 -4.11 24.10
C THR A 332 5.18 -2.79 23.93
N ASP A 333 5.95 -2.70 22.86
CA ASP A 333 6.62 -1.45 22.43
C ASP A 333 5.55 -0.47 21.90
N GLU A 334 4.51 -1.00 21.26
CA GLU A 334 3.38 -0.22 20.78
C GLU A 334 2.36 0.06 21.91
N GLU A 335 1.70 1.21 21.80
CA GLU A 335 0.58 1.58 22.66
C GLU A 335 -0.74 1.39 21.93
N VAL A 336 -1.75 0.93 22.66
CA VAL A 336 -3.10 0.69 22.15
C VAL A 336 -4.12 1.59 22.81
N SER A 337 -4.98 2.22 22.02
CA SER A 337 -6.14 2.97 22.49
C SER A 337 -7.42 2.24 22.15
N THR A 338 -8.37 2.26 23.07
CA THR A 338 -9.68 1.66 22.88
C THR A 338 -10.57 2.48 21.94
N ILE A 339 -11.09 1.88 20.86
CA ILE A 339 -12.11 2.52 20.00
C ILE A 339 -13.52 2.43 20.61
N ARG A 340 -13.76 1.37 21.40
CA ARG A 340 -15.00 1.09 22.17
C ARG A 340 -14.67 1.04 23.66
N ASN A 341 -15.63 0.85 24.56
CA ASN A 341 -15.32 0.66 25.99
C ASN A 341 -14.69 -0.72 26.31
N SER A 342 -14.06 -1.40 25.33
CA SER A 342 -13.38 -2.68 25.55
C SER A 342 -12.22 -2.92 24.59
N ILE A 343 -11.22 -3.68 25.07
CA ILE A 343 -10.11 -4.25 24.27
C ILE A 343 -10.24 -5.78 24.31
N LYS A 344 -10.14 -6.43 23.16
CA LYS A 344 -9.98 -7.90 23.10
C LYS A 344 -8.54 -8.25 22.80
N ILE A 345 -7.96 -9.14 23.57
CA ILE A 345 -6.59 -9.62 23.42
C ILE A 345 -6.64 -11.14 23.17
N TRP A 346 -5.93 -11.59 22.14
CA TRP A 346 -5.74 -12.99 21.79
C TRP A 346 -4.26 -13.36 21.94
N SER A 347 -4.00 -14.64 22.23
CA SER A 347 -2.65 -15.19 22.21
C SER A 347 -2.16 -15.30 20.78
N GLY A 348 -1.05 -14.62 20.46
CA GLY A 348 -0.38 -14.74 19.17
C GLY A 348 0.69 -15.83 19.15
N ASP A 349 1.45 -15.87 18.06
CA ASP A 349 2.54 -16.84 17.87
C ASP A 349 3.62 -16.71 18.95
N GLY A 350 4.18 -17.85 19.39
CA GLY A 350 5.21 -17.90 20.44
C GLY A 350 4.69 -17.72 21.86
N LEU A 351 3.43 -17.32 22.05
CA LEU A 351 2.79 -17.16 23.35
C LEU A 351 1.94 -18.40 23.67
N GLY A 352 2.25 -19.07 24.77
CA GLY A 352 1.40 -20.12 25.35
C GLY A 352 0.33 -19.54 26.27
N ASP A 353 -0.32 -20.40 27.04
CA ASP A 353 -1.25 -19.95 28.08
C ASP A 353 -0.50 -19.10 29.12
N THR A 354 -0.88 -17.84 29.29
CA THR A 354 -0.19 -16.88 30.17
C THR A 354 -1.16 -15.88 30.78
N GLU A 355 -0.71 -15.08 31.74
CA GLU A 355 -1.46 -13.93 32.25
C GLU A 355 -1.14 -12.69 31.43
N VAL A 356 -2.18 -11.94 31.07
CA VAL A 356 -2.05 -10.64 30.39
C VAL A 356 -2.65 -9.52 31.24
N ILE A 357 -2.06 -8.34 31.13
CA ILE A 357 -2.47 -7.14 31.87
C ILE A 357 -2.49 -5.91 30.97
N LEU A 358 -3.42 -4.98 31.22
CA LEU A 358 -3.43 -3.65 30.61
C LEU A 358 -2.87 -2.61 31.59
N SER A 359 -1.90 -1.83 31.14
CA SER A 359 -1.30 -0.73 31.90
C SER A 359 -1.57 0.61 31.21
N PRO A 360 -2.30 1.57 31.84
CA PRO A 360 -2.53 2.89 31.26
C PRO A 360 -1.25 3.72 31.18
N VAL A 361 -1.08 4.49 30.11
CA VAL A 361 0.12 5.30 29.84
C VAL A 361 0.09 6.64 30.60
N ASN A 362 -1.07 7.31 30.66
CA ASN A 362 -1.20 8.69 31.16
C ASN A 362 -1.87 8.82 32.55
N LYS A 363 -2.16 7.72 33.25
CA LYS A 363 -2.78 7.76 34.59
C LYS A 363 -1.81 7.24 35.64
N THR A 364 -1.62 8.00 36.72
CA THR A 364 -0.89 7.60 37.94
C THR A 364 -1.47 6.31 38.50
N THR A 365 -0.77 5.20 38.29
CA THR A 365 -0.63 3.92 39.07
C THR A 365 -1.78 3.31 39.89
N GLU A 366 -2.93 3.93 40.10
CA GLU A 366 -4.03 3.42 40.94
C GLU A 366 -5.15 2.70 40.16
N THR A 367 -5.12 2.71 38.82
CA THR A 367 -6.03 1.92 37.97
C THR A 367 -5.24 0.90 37.14
N ARG A 368 -4.57 -0.06 37.78
CA ARG A 368 -4.10 -1.26 37.07
C ARG A 368 -5.28 -2.21 36.88
N TYR A 369 -5.53 -2.59 35.63
CA TYR A 369 -6.48 -3.65 35.34
C TYR A 369 -5.99 -4.96 35.95
N THR A 370 -6.92 -5.83 36.36
CA THR A 370 -6.53 -7.11 36.97
C THR A 370 -5.96 -8.02 35.90
N ALA A 371 -4.79 -8.60 36.16
CA ALA A 371 -4.18 -9.58 35.26
C ALA A 371 -5.16 -10.75 35.05
N THR A 372 -5.37 -11.13 33.79
CA THR A 372 -6.34 -12.15 33.41
C THR A 372 -5.65 -13.23 32.60
N TYR A 373 -6.03 -14.48 32.81
CA TYR A 373 -5.44 -15.62 32.14
C TYR A 373 -5.90 -15.68 30.68
N LEU A 374 -4.96 -15.61 29.75
CA LEU A 374 -5.13 -15.73 28.31
C LEU A 374 -4.83 -17.17 27.90
N THR A 375 -5.85 -17.88 27.43
CA THR A 375 -5.74 -19.24 26.92
C THR A 375 -5.60 -19.22 25.41
N HIS A 376 -4.71 -20.05 24.87
CA HIS A 376 -4.49 -20.13 23.43
C HIS A 376 -5.80 -20.41 22.68
N GLY A 377 -6.13 -19.55 21.70
CA GLY A 377 -7.36 -19.64 20.91
C GLY A 377 -8.64 -19.11 21.57
N MET A 378 -8.58 -18.53 22.79
CA MET A 378 -9.70 -17.82 23.42
C MET A 378 -9.31 -16.38 23.75
N PRO A 379 -10.11 -15.36 23.35
CA PRO A 379 -9.79 -13.98 23.66
C PRO A 379 -10.13 -13.64 25.11
N VAL A 380 -9.38 -12.71 25.67
CA VAL A 380 -9.74 -12.01 26.91
C VAL A 380 -10.25 -10.62 26.54
N GLU A 381 -11.42 -10.26 27.04
CA GLU A 381 -11.99 -8.92 26.88
C GLU A 381 -11.79 -8.10 28.16
N PHE A 382 -11.16 -6.95 28.03
CA PHE A 382 -10.99 -5.98 29.11
C PHE A 382 -11.95 -4.81 28.90
N ASP A 383 -12.75 -4.48 29.91
CA ASP A 383 -13.54 -3.25 29.93
C ASP A 383 -12.59 -2.07 30.20
N ALA A 384 -12.32 -1.26 29.19
CA ALA A 384 -11.34 -0.17 29.25
C ALA A 384 -11.96 1.16 28.83
N GLU A 385 -11.50 2.26 29.43
CA GLU A 385 -12.04 3.59 29.15
C GLU A 385 -11.70 4.03 27.72
N LYS A 386 -12.73 4.48 26.99
CA LYS A 386 -12.59 5.02 25.64
C LYS A 386 -11.51 6.11 25.55
N ASP A 387 -10.79 6.17 24.43
CA ASP A 387 -9.80 7.20 24.10
C ASP A 387 -8.62 7.27 25.11
N THR A 388 -8.39 6.19 25.88
CA THR A 388 -7.23 6.04 26.78
C THR A 388 -6.20 5.09 26.17
N TRP A 389 -4.91 5.45 26.27
CA TRP A 389 -3.79 4.64 25.78
C TRP A 389 -3.27 3.68 26.84
N PHE A 390 -2.99 2.44 26.42
CA PHE A 390 -2.53 1.34 27.25
C PHE A 390 -1.30 0.64 26.62
N LYS A 391 -0.40 0.12 27.45
CA LYS A 391 0.57 -0.92 27.07
C LYS A 391 0.04 -2.28 27.53
N ILE A 392 0.27 -3.32 26.72
CA ILE A 392 -0.14 -4.70 27.05
C ILE A 392 1.05 -5.44 27.63
N GLY A 393 0.91 -5.95 28.86
CA GLY A 393 1.92 -6.77 29.52
C GLY A 393 1.58 -8.25 29.45
N VAL A 394 2.55 -9.10 29.15
CA VAL A 394 2.45 -10.57 29.23
C VAL A 394 3.33 -11.11 30.35
N ASN A 395 2.84 -12.10 31.09
CA ASN A 395 3.59 -12.74 32.17
C ASN A 395 4.52 -13.82 31.60
N MET A 396 5.74 -13.42 31.24
CA MET A 396 6.73 -14.32 30.65
C MET A 396 8.13 -13.94 31.13
N GLN A 397 8.89 -14.96 31.54
CA GLN A 397 10.27 -14.82 31.97
C GLN A 397 11.19 -15.50 30.96
N ASN A 398 12.39 -14.95 30.78
CA ASN A 398 13.38 -15.49 29.87
C ASN A 398 14.67 -15.85 30.61
N SER A 399 14.90 -17.15 30.79
CA SER A 399 16.11 -17.67 31.43
C SER A 399 17.23 -18.01 30.43
N THR A 400 17.06 -17.72 29.15
CA THR A 400 18.07 -18.00 28.10
C THR A 400 18.95 -16.76 27.85
N ASN A 401 20.02 -16.96 27.07
CA ASN A 401 20.95 -15.89 26.67
C ASN A 401 20.54 -15.21 25.35
N GLU A 402 19.34 -15.49 24.84
CA GLU A 402 18.81 -14.94 23.59
C GLU A 402 17.42 -14.36 23.85
N ASP A 403 17.07 -13.27 23.16
CA ASP A 403 15.74 -12.66 23.30
C ASP A 403 14.65 -13.57 22.78
N ILE A 404 13.52 -13.64 23.50
CA ILE A 404 12.34 -14.38 23.05
C ILE A 404 11.33 -13.36 22.49
N ILE A 405 10.90 -13.56 21.25
CA ILE A 405 9.88 -12.73 20.61
C ILE A 405 8.55 -13.46 20.69
N VAL A 406 7.55 -12.81 21.25
CA VAL A 406 6.17 -13.31 21.31
C VAL A 406 5.20 -12.26 20.78
N TYR A 407 4.02 -12.70 20.35
CA TYR A 407 3.02 -11.83 19.76
C TYR A 407 1.70 -11.88 20.54
N VAL A 408 0.99 -10.75 20.56
CA VAL A 408 -0.40 -10.66 21.02
C VAL A 408 -1.24 -10.05 19.91
N GLU A 409 -2.43 -10.59 19.66
CA GLU A 409 -3.36 -9.96 18.69
C GLU A 409 -4.42 -9.18 19.45
N VAL A 410 -4.67 -7.94 19.04
CA VAL A 410 -5.58 -7.02 19.72
C VAL A 410 -6.67 -6.57 18.78
N GLU A 411 -7.92 -6.63 19.21
CA GLU A 411 -9.06 -6.18 18.42
C GLU A 411 -9.74 -4.93 18.99
N ASN A 412 -10.33 -4.14 18.10
CA ASN A 412 -11.08 -2.90 18.38
C ASN A 412 -10.24 -1.77 19.01
N VAL A 413 -8.96 -1.71 18.64
CA VAL A 413 -8.02 -0.71 19.15
C VAL A 413 -7.43 0.16 18.04
N GLU A 414 -7.01 1.37 18.37
CA GLU A 414 -6.05 2.14 17.59
C GLU A 414 -4.66 1.83 18.12
N VAL A 415 -3.70 1.56 17.24
CA VAL A 415 -2.32 1.29 17.63
C VAL A 415 -1.46 2.45 17.20
N ARG A 416 -0.60 2.92 18.08
CA ARG A 416 0.52 3.80 17.74
C ARG A 416 1.82 3.12 18.13
N ILE A 417 2.77 3.13 17.21
CA ILE A 417 4.15 2.85 17.56
C ILE A 417 4.58 4.08 18.36
N VAL A 418 4.91 3.86 19.63
CA VAL A 418 5.74 4.83 20.33
C VAL A 418 7.11 4.58 19.74
N ASP A 419 7.64 5.55 18.99
CA ASP A 419 9.05 5.52 18.62
C ASP A 419 9.87 5.51 19.92
N GLU A 420 10.16 4.33 20.47
CA GLU A 420 11.19 4.18 21.50
C GLU A 420 12.59 4.51 20.90
N ILE A 421 12.68 4.68 19.58
CA ILE A 421 13.86 5.19 18.85
C ILE A 421 13.99 6.73 18.94
N ASN A 422 12.95 7.45 19.39
CA ASN A 422 13.06 8.86 19.76
C ASN A 422 13.48 9.06 21.22
N SER A 423 13.99 8.02 21.90
CA SER A 423 14.64 8.21 23.20
C SER A 423 15.95 8.96 23.01
N VAL A 424 15.89 10.28 23.19
CA VAL A 424 17.08 11.12 23.17
C VAL A 424 18.05 10.63 24.24
N ILE A 425 19.21 10.11 23.85
CA ILE A 425 20.24 9.68 24.79
C ILE A 425 21.08 10.91 25.14
N LYS A 426 20.97 11.34 26.40
CA LYS A 426 21.81 12.42 26.94
C LYS A 426 23.23 11.91 27.19
N TRP A 427 24.23 12.51 26.53
CA TRP A 427 25.63 12.22 26.80
C TRP A 427 26.19 13.15 27.90
N PHE A 428 26.07 14.46 27.72
CA PHE A 428 26.40 15.46 28.74
C PHE A 428 25.64 16.78 28.48
N ASP A 429 25.43 17.56 29.54
CA ASP A 429 24.91 18.92 29.43
C ASP A 429 25.46 19.81 30.54
N TYR A 430 26.23 20.82 30.15
CA TYR A 430 26.88 21.79 31.05
C TYR A 430 26.25 23.19 30.97
N THR A 431 25.15 23.36 30.24
CA THR A 431 24.48 24.67 30.08
C THR A 431 24.04 25.26 31.43
N GLU A 432 23.56 24.43 32.35
CA GLU A 432 23.13 24.86 33.69
C GLU A 432 24.28 24.96 34.71
N ASN A 433 25.37 24.20 34.51
CA ASN A 433 26.52 24.21 35.42
C ASN A 433 27.87 24.15 34.66
N PRO A 434 28.32 25.27 34.07
CA PRO A 434 29.58 25.35 33.33
C PRO A 434 30.83 24.97 34.15
N SER A 435 30.77 25.11 35.47
CA SER A 435 31.91 24.79 36.36
C SER A 435 32.16 23.29 36.52
N ALA A 436 31.22 22.45 36.08
CA ALA A 436 31.32 20.99 36.11
C ALA A 436 31.76 20.38 34.77
N MET A 437 32.23 21.21 33.82
CA MET A 437 32.63 20.75 32.50
C MET A 437 33.89 19.87 32.56
N ASP A 438 33.73 18.59 32.20
CA ASP A 438 34.83 17.64 32.15
C ASP A 438 35.81 17.95 31.00
N ASP A 439 37.10 17.63 31.20
CA ASP A 439 38.14 17.82 30.18
C ASP A 439 38.00 16.81 29.02
N GLU A 440 37.58 15.57 29.31
CA GLU A 440 37.35 14.48 28.34
C GLU A 440 36.20 13.56 28.78
N SER A 441 35.45 13.00 27.82
CA SER A 441 34.39 12.01 28.08
C SER A 441 34.25 11.04 26.90
N THR A 442 33.80 9.80 27.14
CA THR A 442 33.56 8.80 26.10
C THR A 442 32.21 8.09 26.27
N ILE A 443 31.61 7.68 25.16
CA ILE A 443 30.37 6.90 25.14
C ILE A 443 30.40 5.86 24.01
N ASN A 444 29.85 4.68 24.28
CA ASN A 444 29.64 3.62 23.29
C ASN A 444 28.14 3.35 23.20
N LEU A 445 27.62 3.26 21.98
CA LEU A 445 26.21 2.99 21.73
C LEU A 445 26.05 1.57 21.17
N PRO A 446 25.08 0.77 21.64
CA PRO A 446 24.83 -0.57 21.10
C PRO A 446 24.59 -0.59 19.58
N ILE A 447 24.03 0.49 19.03
CA ILE A 447 23.76 0.64 17.60
C ILE A 447 25.04 0.86 16.75
N TYR A 448 26.12 1.30 17.39
CA TYR A 448 27.45 1.44 16.81
C TYR A 448 28.47 0.60 17.59
N PRO A 449 28.41 -0.74 17.48
CA PRO A 449 29.17 -1.65 18.35
C PRO A 449 30.70 -1.50 18.21
N ASP A 450 31.17 -1.03 17.05
CA ASP A 450 32.59 -0.87 16.73
C ASP A 450 33.07 0.60 16.76
N VAL A 451 32.29 1.52 17.34
CA VAL A 451 32.61 2.95 17.36
C VAL A 451 32.60 3.48 18.79
N THR A 452 33.71 4.12 19.17
CA THR A 452 33.79 4.89 20.41
C THR A 452 33.72 6.38 20.08
N PHE A 453 32.69 7.06 20.58
CA PHE A 453 32.58 8.51 20.53
C PHE A 453 33.33 9.10 21.71
N SER A 454 34.18 10.08 21.44
CA SER A 454 34.99 10.76 22.44
C SER A 454 34.82 12.27 22.31
N TYR A 455 34.69 12.95 23.43
CA TYR A 455 34.56 14.39 23.55
C TYR A 455 35.81 14.95 24.24
N ASN A 456 36.28 16.08 23.75
CA ASN A 456 37.11 17.02 24.50
C ASN A 456 36.56 18.44 24.28
N GLN A 457 37.00 19.40 25.09
CA GLN A 457 36.46 20.79 25.08
C GLN A 457 36.46 21.51 23.72
N ALA A 458 37.20 21.01 22.72
CA ALA A 458 37.30 21.58 21.38
C ALA A 458 36.59 20.76 20.29
N GLN A 459 36.34 19.46 20.50
CA GLN A 459 35.84 18.58 19.45
C GLN A 459 35.16 17.31 19.98
N ILE A 460 34.25 16.77 19.16
CA ILE A 460 33.72 15.40 19.28
C ILE A 460 34.28 14.57 18.12
N ILE A 461 34.84 13.40 18.45
CA ILE A 461 35.46 12.48 17.49
C ILE A 461 34.83 11.08 17.60
N ALA A 462 34.79 10.35 16.49
CA ALA A 462 34.51 8.92 16.47
C ALA A 462 35.80 8.14 16.14
N SER A 463 36.05 7.07 16.88
CA SER A 463 37.21 6.19 16.68
C SER A 463 36.77 4.74 16.54
N LYS A 464 37.45 3.97 15.68
CA LYS A 464 37.25 2.52 15.53
C LYS A 464 38.50 1.76 15.97
N PRO A 465 38.38 0.65 16.71
CA PRO A 465 39.51 -0.22 17.01
C PRO A 465 39.96 -0.94 15.72
N PHE A 466 41.24 -0.80 15.34
CA PHE A 466 41.85 -1.54 14.24
C PHE A 466 42.75 -2.65 14.76
N ASP A 467 42.78 -3.79 14.07
CA ASP A 467 43.44 -5.04 14.49
C ASP A 467 44.99 -5.04 14.40
N THR A 468 45.62 -3.86 14.38
CA THR A 468 47.08 -3.72 14.42
C THR A 468 47.49 -2.51 15.25
N SER A 469 48.39 -2.73 16.22
CA SER A 469 48.91 -1.71 17.11
C SER A 469 49.46 -0.50 16.33
N GLU A 470 49.01 0.69 16.75
CA GLU A 470 49.58 2.03 16.52
C GLU A 470 48.85 3.03 15.59
N LEU A 471 47.69 2.74 14.99
CA LEU A 471 46.85 3.81 14.42
C LEU A 471 45.34 3.58 14.62
N THR A 472 44.72 4.42 15.46
CA THR A 472 43.27 4.62 15.48
C THR A 472 42.87 5.57 14.36
N ASP A 473 42.07 5.10 13.42
CA ASP A 473 41.39 5.99 12.48
C ASP A 473 40.33 6.78 13.27
N HIS A 474 40.47 8.10 13.30
CA HIS A 474 39.58 9.00 14.03
C HIS A 474 38.98 10.02 13.07
N THR A 475 37.65 10.12 13.12
CA THR A 475 36.89 11.11 12.34
C THR A 475 36.44 12.22 13.27
N ILE A 476 36.80 13.46 12.96
CA ILE A 476 36.31 14.64 13.68
C ILE A 476 34.88 14.91 13.19
N LEU A 477 33.93 14.93 14.12
CA LEU A 477 32.50 15.07 13.82
C LEU A 477 32.05 16.51 14.05
N ILE A 478 32.39 17.06 15.21
CA ILE A 478 32.02 18.42 15.61
C ILE A 478 33.27 19.14 16.12
N THR A 479 33.42 20.41 15.77
CA THR A 479 34.49 21.28 16.26
C THR A 479 33.89 22.58 16.76
N GLY A 480 34.20 22.93 18.01
CA GLY A 480 33.61 24.07 18.70
C GLY A 480 34.25 24.25 20.07
N MET A 481 34.34 25.48 20.58
CA MET A 481 35.00 25.74 21.86
C MET A 481 34.25 26.83 22.64
N PRO A 482 33.59 26.49 23.77
CA PRO A 482 33.32 25.13 24.26
C PRO A 482 32.15 24.46 23.51
N ILE A 483 32.05 23.13 23.63
CA ILE A 483 30.82 22.37 23.33
C ILE A 483 30.06 22.20 24.65
N TRP A 484 28.86 22.75 24.74
CA TRP A 484 28.11 22.86 25.98
C TRP A 484 27.33 21.59 26.33
N ASN A 485 26.80 20.91 25.32
CA ASN A 485 26.03 19.69 25.49
C ASN A 485 26.09 18.81 24.25
N ALA A 486 25.80 17.53 24.44
CA ALA A 486 25.67 16.55 23.37
C ALA A 486 24.60 15.53 23.71
N TYR A 487 23.77 15.24 22.71
CA TYR A 487 22.66 14.31 22.75
C TYR A 487 22.70 13.41 21.51
N PHE A 488 22.17 12.20 21.60
CA PHE A 488 21.92 11.34 20.46
C PHE A 488 20.43 11.22 20.23
N ALA A 489 19.96 11.57 19.04
CA ALA A 489 18.55 11.53 18.67
C ALA A 489 18.41 11.22 17.18
N ASP A 490 17.52 10.30 16.81
CA ASP A 490 17.20 10.06 15.40
C ASP A 490 16.20 11.11 14.92
N LEU A 491 16.72 12.21 14.39
CA LEU A 491 15.96 13.31 13.82
C LEU A 491 15.71 13.09 12.32
N THR A 492 16.56 12.33 11.62
CA THR A 492 16.37 12.08 10.19
C THR A 492 15.38 10.95 9.89
N GLY A 493 15.02 10.15 10.90
CA GLY A 493 14.07 9.05 10.82
C GLY A 493 14.63 7.86 10.05
N ASP A 494 15.94 7.63 10.15
CA ASP A 494 16.63 6.54 9.46
C ASP A 494 17.10 5.41 10.40
N ASP A 495 16.59 5.41 11.63
CA ASP A 495 16.90 4.49 12.72
C ASP A 495 18.34 4.61 13.27
N TYR A 496 19.14 5.59 12.82
CA TYR A 496 20.49 5.85 13.32
C TYR A 496 20.57 7.22 14.01
N PRO A 497 20.84 7.29 15.33
CA PRO A 497 20.76 8.55 16.05
C PRO A 497 21.90 9.51 15.66
N GLU A 498 21.55 10.75 15.35
CA GLU A 498 22.51 11.81 15.10
C GLU A 498 23.03 12.46 16.38
N ILE A 499 24.27 12.95 16.33
CA ILE A 499 24.86 13.73 17.42
C ILE A 499 24.35 15.15 17.33
N CYS A 500 23.54 15.57 18.29
CA CYS A 500 23.00 16.90 18.41
C CYS A 500 23.74 17.66 19.52
N ALA A 501 24.38 18.77 19.20
CA ALA A 501 25.20 19.51 20.15
C ALA A 501 25.04 21.02 20.03
N THR A 502 25.14 21.71 21.17
CA THR A 502 25.33 23.16 21.23
C THR A 502 26.82 23.46 21.35
N TYR A 503 27.35 24.29 20.49
CA TYR A 503 28.75 24.73 20.56
C TYR A 503 28.88 26.22 20.33
N THR A 504 29.90 26.82 20.91
CA THR A 504 30.24 28.23 20.68
C THR A 504 31.38 28.35 19.69
N PHE A 505 31.27 29.34 18.80
CA PHE A 505 32.31 29.68 17.84
C PHE A 505 32.69 31.16 17.94
N GLY A 506 33.99 31.45 18.03
CA GLY A 506 34.53 32.80 17.83
C GLY A 506 35.53 33.27 18.90
N SER A 507 36.55 34.01 18.46
CA SER A 507 37.50 34.70 19.33
C SER A 507 37.05 36.16 19.49
N GLY A 508 36.21 36.41 20.50
CA GLY A 508 35.74 37.75 20.88
C GLY A 508 34.28 38.11 20.51
N ILE A 509 33.68 37.40 19.55
CA ILE A 509 32.23 37.40 19.28
C ILE A 509 31.75 35.98 19.61
N ILE A 510 31.07 35.83 20.74
CA ILE A 510 30.52 34.55 21.21
C ILE A 510 29.28 34.28 20.37
N ASP A 511 29.26 33.24 19.55
CA ASP A 511 28.12 32.85 18.70
C ASP A 511 27.77 31.40 18.99
N SER A 512 26.67 31.16 19.72
CA SER A 512 26.24 29.82 20.13
C SER A 512 25.31 29.20 19.09
N ARG A 513 25.70 28.04 18.59
CA ARG A 513 25.09 27.36 17.44
C ARG A 513 24.71 25.94 17.80
N ILE A 514 23.74 25.41 17.06
CA ILE A 514 23.38 24.00 17.15
C ILE A 514 23.88 23.28 15.90
N ILE A 515 24.53 22.14 16.11
CA ILE A 515 24.97 21.24 15.04
C ILE A 515 24.38 19.86 15.26
N ILE A 516 24.01 19.24 14.14
CA ILE A 516 23.56 17.86 14.08
C ILE A 516 24.49 17.13 13.12
N TYR A 517 25.12 16.06 13.58
CA TYR A 517 26.01 15.24 12.77
C TYR A 517 25.44 13.83 12.62
N ASP A 518 25.11 13.48 11.38
CA ASP A 518 24.70 12.15 10.96
C ASP A 518 25.96 11.32 10.66
N TYR A 519 26.32 10.45 11.59
CA TYR A 519 27.48 9.57 11.45
C TYR A 519 27.27 8.49 10.39
N ALA A 520 26.04 8.00 10.20
CA ALA A 520 25.72 6.94 9.25
C ALA A 520 25.85 7.42 7.79
N LYS A 521 25.41 8.65 7.49
CA LYS A 521 25.51 9.26 6.15
C LYS A 521 26.72 10.18 5.98
N GLY A 522 27.46 10.48 7.06
CA GLY A 522 28.61 11.39 7.04
C GLY A 522 28.24 12.82 6.67
N SER A 523 27.07 13.29 7.11
CA SER A 523 26.53 14.61 6.78
C SER A 523 26.32 15.43 8.04
N SER A 524 26.50 16.76 7.96
CA SER A 524 26.25 17.66 9.09
C SER A 524 25.33 18.81 8.69
N TYR A 525 24.55 19.25 9.67
CA TYR A 525 23.59 20.33 9.54
C TYR A 525 23.77 21.29 10.70
N GLU A 526 23.70 22.59 10.42
CA GLU A 526 23.91 23.63 11.43
C GLU A 526 22.74 24.61 11.44
N LEU A 527 22.32 24.98 12.64
CA LEU A 527 21.43 26.08 12.91
C LEU A 527 22.24 27.24 13.52
N SER A 528 22.38 28.32 12.76
CA SER A 528 23.11 29.53 13.17
C SER A 528 22.52 30.78 12.52
N ASP A 529 22.64 31.93 13.20
CA ASP A 529 22.15 33.22 12.71
C ASP A 529 23.18 34.35 12.98
N ARG A 530 24.45 34.06 12.69
CA ARG A 530 25.61 34.97 12.59
C ARG A 530 25.54 36.23 13.49
N GLY A 531 25.39 36.06 14.80
CA GLY A 531 25.43 37.16 15.77
C GLY A 531 24.12 37.96 15.95
N TYR A 532 22.98 37.46 15.48
CA TYR A 532 21.65 38.01 15.78
C TYR A 532 20.96 37.27 16.93
N PHE A 533 21.15 35.95 17.02
CA PHE A 533 20.59 35.11 18.06
C PHE A 533 21.59 34.03 18.48
N ASP A 534 21.53 33.67 19.75
CA ASP A 534 22.20 32.50 20.32
C ASP A 534 21.19 31.35 20.40
N PHE A 535 21.63 30.15 20.08
CA PHE A 535 20.79 28.95 20.11
C PHE A 535 21.33 27.98 21.15
N THR A 536 20.46 27.52 22.04
CA THR A 536 20.80 26.52 23.05
C THR A 536 19.87 25.32 22.93
N LEU A 537 20.46 24.13 22.83
CA LEU A 537 19.73 22.86 22.81
C LEU A 537 19.45 22.39 24.25
N ARG A 538 18.28 21.83 24.50
CA ARG A 538 17.94 21.18 25.78
C ARG A 538 17.03 19.96 25.58
N LEU A 539 17.22 18.94 26.41
CA LEU A 539 16.27 17.82 26.50
C LEU A 539 15.11 18.18 27.42
N ASN A 540 13.88 17.96 26.94
CA ASN A 540 12.69 18.02 27.79
C ASN A 540 12.36 16.62 28.32
N GLU A 541 12.62 16.40 29.61
CA GLU A 541 12.41 15.10 30.28
C GLU A 541 10.93 14.66 30.30
N ALA A 542 9.97 15.58 30.10
CA ALA A 542 8.54 15.26 30.16
C ALA A 542 8.01 14.59 28.88
N ASP A 543 8.54 14.95 27.72
CA ASP A 543 8.13 14.41 26.41
C ASP A 543 9.26 13.69 25.66
N GLY A 544 10.49 13.71 26.19
CA GLY A 544 11.65 13.03 25.64
C GLY A 544 12.25 13.70 24.40
N TYR A 545 11.83 14.93 24.05
CA TYR A 545 12.28 15.61 22.84
C TYR A 545 13.33 16.69 23.09
N LEU A 546 14.11 16.98 22.04
CA LEU A 546 15.03 18.10 22.00
C LEU A 546 14.31 19.41 21.65
N TYR A 547 14.55 20.43 22.46
CA TYR A 547 14.05 21.79 22.27
C TYR A 547 15.21 22.75 22.04
N VAL A 548 14.94 23.80 21.26
CA VAL A 548 15.86 24.91 21.03
C VAL A 548 15.30 26.15 21.67
N ASP A 549 16.09 26.76 22.54
CA ASP A 549 15.85 28.10 23.03
C ASP A 549 16.66 29.08 22.17
N LYS A 550 15.96 30.01 21.53
CA LYS A 550 16.51 31.09 20.72
C LYS A 550 16.51 32.35 21.56
N THR A 551 17.69 32.80 21.98
CA THR A 551 17.87 34.04 22.72
C THR A 551 18.46 35.12 21.83
N LYS A 552 18.16 36.38 22.12
CA LYS A 552 18.74 37.50 21.38
C LYS A 552 20.21 37.64 21.73
N TYR A 553 21.03 37.90 20.71
CA TYR A 553 22.49 37.93 20.83
C TYR A 553 22.99 38.74 22.03
N ASN A 554 23.86 38.13 22.84
CA ASN A 554 24.50 38.76 24.00
C ASN A 554 23.50 39.28 25.06
N THR A 555 22.32 38.69 25.12
CA THR A 555 21.28 38.93 26.13
C THR A 555 20.62 37.61 26.51
N ASP A 556 20.15 37.49 27.75
CA ASP A 556 19.34 36.34 28.18
C ASP A 556 17.85 36.50 27.79
N GLU A 557 17.53 37.39 26.85
CA GLU A 557 16.17 37.63 26.38
C GLU A 557 15.74 36.50 25.44
N LEU A 558 14.89 35.60 25.95
CA LEU A 558 14.27 34.51 25.18
C LEU A 558 13.29 35.06 24.15
N VAL A 559 13.51 34.71 22.88
CA VAL A 559 12.70 35.15 21.74
C VAL A 559 11.71 34.07 21.34
N GLU A 560 12.18 32.83 21.28
CA GLU A 560 11.39 31.69 20.82
C GLU A 560 11.93 30.40 21.44
N THR A 561 11.02 29.51 21.82
CA THR A 561 11.35 28.14 22.19
C THR A 561 10.51 27.22 21.32
N GLY A 562 11.14 26.21 20.74
CA GLY A 562 10.42 25.22 19.93
C GLY A 562 11.14 23.90 19.86
N ARG A 563 10.43 22.89 19.36
CA ARG A 563 10.99 21.55 19.19
C ARG A 563 11.99 21.57 18.03
N LEU A 564 13.14 20.93 18.23
CA LEU A 564 14.11 20.67 17.17
C LEU A 564 13.54 19.63 16.21
N VAL A 565 13.42 19.97 14.93
CA VAL A 565 12.94 19.04 13.90
C VAL A 565 13.83 19.10 12.66
N PHE A 566 13.95 17.96 11.98
CA PHE A 566 14.63 17.87 10.69
C PHE A 566 13.59 17.78 9.56
N LYS A 567 13.51 18.81 8.71
CA LYS A 567 12.55 18.87 7.60
C LYS A 567 13.22 19.45 6.36
N ASN A 568 12.93 18.89 5.19
CA ASN A 568 13.48 19.32 3.90
C ASN A 568 15.02 19.39 3.88
N ASN A 569 15.69 18.42 4.53
CA ASN A 569 17.15 18.32 4.60
C ASN A 569 17.83 19.49 5.35
N CYS A 570 17.10 20.14 6.27
CA CYS A 570 17.59 21.22 7.13
C CYS A 570 17.00 21.10 8.54
N ILE A 571 17.73 21.67 9.52
CA ILE A 571 17.27 21.82 10.90
C ILE A 571 16.30 23.00 10.99
N GLN A 572 15.19 22.81 11.69
CA GLN A 572 14.20 23.84 11.95
C GLN A 572 13.75 23.82 13.41
N ILE A 573 13.30 24.98 13.91
CA ILE A 573 12.63 25.11 15.20
C ILE A 573 11.13 25.12 14.92
N GLU A 574 10.39 24.13 15.42
CA GLU A 574 8.94 24.09 15.34
C GLU A 574 8.36 24.68 16.63
N GLY A 575 7.93 25.94 16.55
CA GLY A 575 7.32 26.66 17.68
C GLY A 575 5.85 26.33 17.86
N PHE A 576 5.41 26.20 19.11
CA PHE A 576 4.06 26.60 19.49
C PHE A 576 4.14 28.08 19.84
N SER A 577 3.54 28.93 19.01
CA SER A 577 3.34 30.33 19.41
C SER A 577 2.55 30.32 20.71
N ASN A 578 3.14 30.86 21.78
CA ASN A 578 2.37 31.36 22.91
C ASN A 578 1.53 32.55 22.41
N GLU A 579 0.43 32.28 21.70
CA GLU A 579 -0.71 33.18 21.66
C GLU A 579 -1.47 33.03 22.97
N ALA A 580 -0.91 33.66 24.00
CA ALA A 580 -1.65 34.11 25.16
C ALA A 580 -1.34 35.60 25.35
N ASN A 581 -1.92 36.43 24.49
CA ASN A 581 -2.63 37.68 24.82
C ASN A 581 -3.20 38.36 23.57
#